data_AF-A0A0F9RS59-F1
#
_entry.id   AF-A0A0F9RS59-F1
#
_cell.length_a   1.000
_cell.length_b   1.000
_cell.length_c   1.000
_cell.angle_alpha   90.00
_cell.angle_beta   90.00
_cell.angle_gamma   90.00
#
_symmetry.space_group_name_H-M   'P 1'
#
loop_
_entity.id
_entity.type
_entity.pdbx_description
1 polymer ?
#
loop_
_entity_poly.entity_id
_entity_poly.type
_entity_poly.pdbx_seq_one_letter_code
_entity_poly.pdbx_strand_id
1 'polypeptide(L)'
;MGRKKLIKKRTWKQFQKAGLLWWVNRGLHLFGWAIVFEFKNDEVVEVYPARTRFRGFTTEDEGEGFEKLSKYLAKNADLLLEEALE
;
A
#
# COMPACT_ATOMS: atom_id res chain seq x y z
N MET A 1 -18.38 -22.83 4.07
CA MET A 1 -17.04 -22.49 4.60
C MET A 1 -16.92 -20.98 4.69
N GLY A 2 -16.70 -20.42 5.89
CA GLY A 2 -16.84 -18.97 6.13
C GLY A 2 -15.66 -18.15 5.61
N ARG A 3 -15.96 -17.05 4.91
CA ARG A 3 -15.01 -16.03 4.35
C ARG A 3 -13.92 -15.55 5.33
N LYS A 4 -14.12 -15.71 6.65
CA LYS A 4 -13.15 -15.34 7.70
C LYS A 4 -11.80 -16.07 7.62
N LYS A 5 -11.69 -17.24 6.98
CA LYS A 5 -10.39 -17.93 6.81
C LYS A 5 -9.46 -17.29 5.76
N LEU A 6 -10.00 -16.51 4.81
CA LEU A 6 -9.25 -15.93 3.69
C LEU A 6 -8.72 -14.52 3.97
N ILE A 7 -9.04 -13.92 5.14
CA ILE A 7 -8.67 -12.53 5.45
C ILE A 7 -7.73 -12.52 6.66
N LYS A 8 -6.45 -12.25 6.41
CA LYS A 8 -5.43 -12.04 7.45
C LYS A 8 -5.24 -10.54 7.68
N LYS A 9 -5.60 -10.03 8.86
CA LYS A 9 -5.42 -8.62 9.22
C LYS A 9 -3.93 -8.24 9.16
N ARG A 10 -3.62 -7.13 8.50
CA ARG A 10 -2.30 -6.48 8.49
C ARG A 10 -2.40 -5.09 9.12
N THR A 11 -1.28 -4.57 9.60
CA THR A 11 -1.19 -3.20 10.13
C THR A 11 -1.00 -2.18 9.01
N TRP A 12 -1.40 -0.94 9.23
CA TRP A 12 -1.12 0.16 8.29
C TRP A 12 0.38 0.37 8.07
N LYS A 13 1.21 0.21 9.10
CA LYS A 13 2.68 0.26 8.97
C LYS A 13 3.23 -0.83 8.04
N GLN A 14 2.69 -2.04 8.08
CA GLN A 14 3.04 -3.10 7.12
C GLN A 14 2.60 -2.74 5.70
N PHE A 15 1.39 -2.19 5.54
CA PHE A 15 0.86 -1.75 4.25
C PHE A 15 1.73 -0.66 3.61
N GLN A 16 2.13 0.35 4.39
CA GLN A 16 3.02 1.42 3.93
C GLN A 16 4.43 0.91 3.61
N LYS A 17 5.02 0.06 4.46
CA LYS A 17 6.35 -0.55 4.21
C LYS A 17 6.39 -1.44 2.98
N ALA A 18 5.27 -2.06 2.62
CA ALA A 18 5.15 -2.91 1.43
C ALA A 18 5.08 -2.11 0.10
N GLY A 19 5.06 -0.77 0.15
CA GLY A 19 4.87 0.08 -1.04
C GLY A 19 3.42 0.13 -1.54
N LEU A 20 2.48 -0.52 -0.84
CA LEU A 20 1.08 -0.61 -1.27
C LEU A 20 0.33 0.73 -1.11
N LEU A 21 0.71 1.54 -0.12
CA LEU A 21 0.14 2.89 0.04
C LEU A 21 0.41 3.77 -1.18
N TRP A 22 1.67 3.80 -1.61
CA TRP A 22 2.08 4.49 -2.84
C TRP A 22 1.33 3.91 -4.05
N TRP A 23 1.34 2.59 -4.21
CA TRP A 23 0.69 1.92 -5.34
C TRP A 23 -0.80 2.28 -5.47
N VAL A 24 -1.56 2.22 -4.38
CA VAL A 24 -2.98 2.56 -4.38
C VAL A 24 -3.19 4.05 -4.64
N ASN A 25 -2.36 4.92 -4.04
CA ASN A 25 -2.46 6.36 -4.26
C ASN A 25 -2.16 6.78 -5.71
N ARG A 26 -1.37 6.01 -6.48
CA ARG A 26 -1.21 6.27 -7.93
C ARG A 26 -2.56 6.22 -8.65
N GLY A 27 -3.38 5.22 -8.34
CA GLY A 27 -4.74 5.11 -8.87
C GLY A 27 -5.68 6.18 -8.32
N LEU A 28 -5.64 6.43 -7.00
CA LEU A 28 -6.53 7.42 -6.39
C LEU A 28 -6.26 8.86 -6.85
N HIS A 29 -5.00 9.22 -7.14
CA HIS A 29 -4.63 10.54 -7.66
C HIS A 29 -5.32 10.86 -9.00
N LEU A 30 -5.63 9.85 -9.83
CA LEU A 30 -6.44 10.02 -11.04
C LEU A 30 -7.83 10.57 -10.72
N PHE A 31 -8.44 10.09 -9.65
CA PHE A 31 -9.76 10.53 -9.18
C PHE A 31 -9.71 11.78 -8.30
N GLY A 32 -8.53 12.33 -8.02
CA GLY A 32 -8.34 13.46 -7.09
C GLY A 32 -8.53 13.05 -5.63
N TRP A 33 -8.24 11.80 -5.30
CA TRP A 33 -8.29 11.24 -3.95
C TRP A 33 -6.92 10.73 -3.52
N ALA A 34 -6.70 10.60 -2.22
CA ALA A 34 -5.56 9.91 -1.64
C ALA A 34 -5.95 9.27 -0.31
N ILE A 35 -5.23 8.24 0.09
CA ILE A 35 -5.16 7.77 1.47
C ILE A 35 -3.99 8.50 2.13
N VAL A 36 -4.27 9.22 3.22
CA VAL A 36 -3.30 10.00 3.99
C VAL A 36 -2.99 9.27 5.29
N PHE A 37 -1.71 9.22 5.63
CA PHE A 37 -1.22 8.71 6.89
C PHE A 37 -0.68 9.90 7.69
N GLU A 38 -1.20 10.10 8.89
CA GLU A 38 -0.63 11.06 9.83
C GLU A 38 0.32 10.37 10.78
N PHE A 39 1.47 11.02 11.01
CA PHE A 39 2.52 10.48 11.86
C PHE A 39 2.81 11.40 13.04
N LYS A 40 3.06 10.79 14.20
CA LYS A 40 3.64 11.44 15.37
C LYS A 40 4.81 10.57 15.85
N ASN A 41 6.03 11.10 15.83
CA ASN A 41 7.25 10.35 16.21
C ASN A 41 7.39 8.98 15.50
N ASP A 42 7.23 8.95 14.17
CA ASP A 42 7.31 7.74 13.33
C ASP A 42 6.22 6.66 13.58
N GLU A 43 5.21 7.00 14.37
CA GLU A 43 4.02 6.18 14.59
C GLU A 43 2.83 6.75 13.84
N VAL A 44 2.09 5.86 13.15
CA VAL A 44 0.86 6.24 12.46
C VAL A 44 -0.21 6.49 13.51
N VAL A 45 -0.67 7.74 13.62
CA VAL A 45 -1.72 8.14 14.56
C VAL A 45 -3.10 8.14 13.92
N GLU A 46 -3.18 8.40 12.61
CA GLU A 46 -4.44 8.40 11.87
C GLU A 46 -4.24 7.97 10.41
N VAL A 47 -5.27 7.37 9.83
CA VAL A 47 -5.35 7.04 8.40
C VAL A 47 -6.73 7.38 7.88
N TYR A 48 -6.82 8.22 6.87
CA TYR A 48 -8.10 8.68 6.31
C TYR A 48 -7.99 8.97 4.80
N PRO A 49 -9.11 8.91 4.06
CA PRO A 49 -9.14 9.35 2.68
C PRO A 49 -9.27 10.89 2.61
N ALA A 50 -8.62 11.52 1.63
CA ALA A 50 -8.64 12.96 1.42
C ALA A 50 -8.78 13.32 -0.05
N ARG A 51 -9.36 14.51 -0.32
CA ARG A 51 -9.30 15.12 -1.64
C ARG A 51 -7.93 15.73 -1.86
N THR A 52 -7.41 15.58 -3.07
CA THR A 52 -6.11 16.13 -3.46
C THR A 52 -6.11 16.65 -4.90
N ARG A 53 -5.14 17.50 -5.20
CA ARG A 53 -4.81 17.96 -6.54
C ARG A 53 -3.58 17.25 -7.12
N PHE A 54 -2.92 16.37 -6.36
CA PHE A 54 -1.82 15.57 -6.88
C PHE A 54 -2.28 14.67 -8.03
N ARG A 55 -1.46 14.59 -9.08
CA ARG A 55 -1.72 13.82 -10.32
C ARG A 55 -0.62 12.80 -10.61
N GLY A 56 0.02 12.32 -9.57
CA GLY A 56 1.18 11.44 -9.65
C GLY A 56 2.12 11.70 -8.48
N PHE A 57 3.34 11.21 -8.61
CA PHE A 57 4.42 11.36 -7.65
C PHE A 57 5.67 11.92 -8.34
N THR A 58 6.64 12.39 -7.56
CA THR A 58 7.96 12.77 -8.09
C THR A 58 8.71 11.54 -8.61
N THR A 59 9.77 11.74 -9.40
CA THR A 59 10.58 10.62 -9.90
C THR A 59 11.25 9.88 -8.75
N GLU A 60 11.68 10.60 -7.73
CA GLU A 60 12.28 10.06 -6.51
C GLU A 60 11.28 9.18 -5.75
N ASP A 61 10.07 9.70 -5.52
CA ASP A 61 8.99 8.96 -4.85
C ASP A 61 8.54 7.73 -5.67
N GLU A 62 8.47 7.83 -7.00
CA GLU A 62 8.19 6.68 -7.87
C GLU A 62 9.28 5.62 -7.72
N GLY A 63 10.56 6.02 -7.74
CA GLY A 63 11.70 5.11 -7.55
C GLY A 63 11.63 4.35 -6.22
N GLU A 64 11.44 5.06 -5.11
CA GLU A 64 11.31 4.44 -3.79
C GLU A 64 10.06 3.54 -3.69
N GLY A 65 8.95 3.98 -4.27
CA GLY A 65 7.69 3.23 -4.31
C GLY A 65 7.83 1.90 -5.06
N PHE A 66 8.42 1.93 -6.26
CA PHE A 66 8.72 0.74 -7.04
C PHE A 66 9.68 -0.19 -6.29
N GLU A 67 10.76 0.34 -5.70
CA GLU A 67 11.72 -0.48 -4.96
C GLU A 67 11.04 -1.24 -3.80
N LYS A 68 10.23 -0.56 -2.98
CA LYS A 68 9.50 -1.17 -1.87
C LYS A 68 8.52 -2.24 -2.35
N LEU A 69 7.75 -1.94 -3.40
CA LEU A 69 6.77 -2.87 -3.95
C LEU A 69 7.45 -4.10 -4.56
N SER A 70 8.51 -3.91 -5.34
CA SER A 70 9.29 -5.00 -5.93
C SER A 70 9.91 -5.90 -4.86
N LYS A 71 10.46 -5.34 -3.78
CA LYS A 71 10.95 -6.13 -2.63
C LYS A 71 9.83 -6.93 -1.96
N TYR A 72 8.65 -6.33 -1.80
CA TYR A 72 7.49 -7.03 -1.28
C TYR A 72 7.08 -8.21 -2.19
N LEU A 73 6.95 -7.96 -3.50
CA LEU A 73 6.57 -8.99 -4.46
C LEU A 73 7.60 -10.14 -4.50
N ALA A 74 8.89 -9.81 -4.59
CA ALA A 74 9.95 -10.82 -4.60
C ALA A 74 9.94 -11.71 -3.36
N LYS A 75 9.69 -11.12 -2.17
CA LYS A 75 9.63 -11.88 -0.91
C LYS A 75 8.40 -12.78 -0.79
N ASN A 76 7.30 -12.44 -1.46
CA ASN A 76 6.02 -13.13 -1.28
C ASN A 76 5.57 -13.90 -2.53
N ALA A 77 6.36 -13.94 -3.61
CA ALA A 77 5.96 -14.52 -4.89
C ALA A 77 5.48 -15.98 -4.76
N ASP A 78 6.24 -16.82 -4.05
CA ASP A 78 5.89 -18.24 -3.87
C ASP A 78 4.56 -18.40 -3.10
N LEU A 79 4.38 -17.64 -2.01
CA LEU A 79 3.15 -17.65 -1.23
C LEU A 79 1.96 -17.12 -2.04
N LEU A 80 2.15 -16.07 -2.83
CA LEU A 80 1.10 -15.51 -3.68
C LEU A 80 0.68 -16.51 -4.78
N LEU A 81 1.63 -17.29 -5.30
CA LEU A 81 1.34 -18.35 -6.25
C LEU A 81 0.59 -19.52 -5.58
N GLU A 82 1.02 -19.94 -4.39
CA GLU A 82 0.32 -20.95 -3.59
C GLU A 82 -1.13 -20.51 -3.31
N GLU A 83 -1.34 -19.31 -2.77
CA GLU A 83 -2.66 -18.74 -2.47
C GLU A 83 -3.54 -18.56 -3.71
N ALA A 84 -2.97 -18.43 -4.92
CA ALA A 84 -3.72 -18.33 -6.17
C ALA A 84 -4.10 -19.69 -6.78
N LEU A 85 -3.43 -20.77 -6.37
CA LEU A 85 -3.70 -22.15 -6.81
C LEU A 85 -4.66 -22.91 -5.88
N GLU A 86 -4.94 -22.37 -4.68
CA GLU A 86 -6.00 -22.83 -3.76
C GLU A 86 -7.42 -22.50 -4.25
#